data_AF-A0A971KCM2-F1
#
_entry.id   AF-A0A971KCM2-F1
#
_cell.length_a   1.000
_cell.length_b   1.000
_cell.length_c   1.000
_cell.angle_alpha   90.00
_cell.angle_beta   90.00
_cell.angle_gamma   90.00
#
_symmetry.space_group_name_H-M   'P 1'
#
loop_
_entity.id
_entity.type
_entity.pdbx_description
1 polymer ?
#
loop_
_entity_poly.entity_id
_entity_poly.type
_entity_poly.pdbx_seq_one_letter_code
_entity_poly.pdbx_strand_id
1 'polypeptide(L)'
;MDKYEIFKKNINKLINIDINYYKEKQMKRRIISLMNRNGFNDFDEYFSALKSNKDLLDQFINYLTINVSEFYRNPAQWHILEKEILPKLIEDTGKPLKVWSSACSTGEEPYSLVMLLSKFFDLKDIKVLASDIDDGAIEKANLGIYSEKSLVNLPDEFKVKYFDKLGSSFKIKEIIKNQVIFKKIDLLKDPFPVNMDLITCRNVMIYFTDEAKDLLYKKFHKSLSDDGILFVGSTEQIILPERYNFRSVRTFFYKKIN
;
A
#
# COMPACT_ATOMS: atom_id res chain seq x y z
N MET A 1 34.51 8.30 5.86
CA MET A 1 33.23 7.56 5.79
C MET A 1 32.21 8.52 5.22
N ASP A 2 31.42 8.14 4.21
CA ASP A 2 30.40 9.02 3.62
C ASP A 2 29.42 9.45 4.72
N LYS A 3 29.22 10.76 4.92
CA LYS A 3 28.28 11.30 5.94
C LYS A 3 26.88 10.72 5.75
N TYR A 4 26.49 10.42 4.51
CA TYR A 4 25.23 9.76 4.22
C TYR A 4 25.16 8.32 4.76
N GLU A 5 26.25 7.56 4.72
CA GLU A 5 26.27 6.19 5.26
C GLU A 5 26.16 6.18 6.78
N ILE A 6 26.78 7.17 7.45
CA ILE A 6 26.61 7.37 8.90
C ILE A 6 25.16 7.74 9.23
N PHE A 7 24.61 8.71 8.50
CA PHE A 7 23.20 9.12 8.62
C PHE A 7 22.27 7.92 8.45
N LYS A 8 22.44 7.15 7.36
CA LYS A 8 21.66 5.96 7.03
C LYS A 8 21.68 4.93 8.16
N LYS A 9 22.87 4.64 8.72
CA LYS A 9 23.01 3.71 9.85
C LYS A 9 22.28 4.21 11.10
N ASN A 10 22.35 5.51 11.37
CA ASN A 10 21.76 6.12 12.56
C ASN A 10 20.23 6.23 12.43
N ILE A 11 19.74 6.65 11.27
CA ILE A 11 18.30 6.84 11.04
C ILE A 11 17.57 5.50 11.03
N ASN A 12 18.14 4.44 10.45
CA ASN A 12 17.55 3.10 10.47
C ASN A 12 17.25 2.63 11.89
N LYS A 13 18.16 2.93 12.84
CA LYS A 13 17.96 2.60 14.26
C LYS A 13 16.88 3.46 14.91
N LEU A 14 16.80 4.74 14.53
CA LEU A 14 15.86 5.70 15.12
C LEU A 14 14.41 5.41 14.70
N ILE A 15 14.17 5.16 13.41
CA ILE A 15 12.81 4.95 12.88
C ILE A 15 12.42 3.47 12.78
N ASN A 16 13.37 2.56 13.00
CA ASN A 16 13.17 1.12 12.86
C ASN A 16 12.65 0.72 11.46
N ILE A 17 13.12 1.41 10.42
CA ILE A 17 12.91 1.10 9.00
C ILE A 17 14.28 0.94 8.37
N ASP A 18 14.51 -0.17 7.66
CA ASP A 18 15.79 -0.36 6.97
C ASP A 18 15.77 0.27 5.58
N ILE A 19 16.29 1.49 5.47
CA ILE A 19 16.32 2.21 4.19
C ILE A 19 17.32 1.62 3.18
N ASN A 20 18.14 0.63 3.55
CA ASN A 20 19.02 -0.08 2.61
C ASN A 20 18.23 -0.91 1.59
N TYR A 21 17.01 -1.32 1.94
CA TYR A 21 16.11 -2.00 1.02
C TYR A 21 15.48 -1.06 -0.01
N TYR A 22 15.73 0.24 0.07
CA TYR A 22 15.28 1.23 -0.91
C TYR A 22 16.41 1.59 -1.86
N LYS A 23 16.05 1.98 -3.09
CA LYS A 23 17.04 2.40 -4.09
C LYS A 23 17.80 3.65 -3.61
N GLU A 24 19.07 3.45 -3.26
CA GLU A 24 19.90 4.43 -2.56
C GLU A 24 19.94 5.80 -3.23
N LYS A 25 20.21 5.85 -4.55
CA LYS A 25 20.34 7.11 -5.29
C LYS A 25 19.08 7.97 -5.22
N GLN A 26 17.91 7.36 -5.39
CA GLN A 26 16.62 8.03 -5.31
C GLN A 26 16.32 8.44 -3.86
N MET A 27 16.57 7.55 -2.91
CA MET A 27 16.33 7.81 -1.50
C MET A 27 17.21 8.96 -0.97
N LYS A 28 18.52 8.94 -1.25
CA LYS A 28 19.47 10.01 -0.91
C LYS A 28 19.00 11.37 -1.42
N ARG A 29 18.57 11.45 -2.69
CA ARG A 29 18.06 12.70 -3.28
C ARG A 29 16.81 13.22 -2.55
N ARG A 30 15.88 12.33 -2.18
CA ARG A 30 14.66 12.70 -1.45
C ARG A 30 14.99 13.20 -0.05
N ILE A 31 15.86 12.49 0.67
CA ILE A 31 16.33 12.89 2.01
C ILE A 31 16.99 14.26 1.95
N ILE A 32 17.92 14.49 1.00
CA ILE A 32 18.58 15.80 0.83
C ILE A 32 17.54 16.90 0.54
N SER A 33 16.57 16.64 -0.33
CA SER A 33 15.53 17.62 -0.64
C SER A 33 14.68 17.99 0.57
N LEU A 34 14.35 17.02 1.44
CA LEU A 34 13.60 17.29 2.66
C LEU A 34 14.45 18.00 3.70
N MET A 35 15.70 17.55 3.89
CA MET A 35 16.67 18.16 4.78
C MET A 35 16.83 19.66 4.48
N ASN A 36 17.06 20.01 3.20
CA ASN A 36 17.18 21.39 2.76
C ASN A 36 15.89 22.20 2.97
N ARG A 37 14.72 21.58 2.74
CA ARG A 37 13.40 22.23 2.99
C ARG A 37 13.21 22.54 4.48
N ASN A 38 13.73 21.69 5.34
CA ASN A 38 13.71 21.86 6.79
C ASN A 38 14.82 22.81 7.29
N GLY A 39 15.60 23.41 6.38
CA GLY A 39 16.61 24.41 6.71
C GLY A 39 17.98 23.84 7.07
N PHE A 40 18.21 22.54 6.88
CA PHE A 40 19.48 21.88 7.20
C PHE A 40 20.29 21.64 5.93
N ASN A 41 21.61 21.81 6.02
CA ASN A 41 22.53 21.52 4.91
C ASN A 41 23.53 20.40 5.24
N ASP A 42 23.46 19.87 6.46
CA ASP A 42 24.34 18.81 6.95
C ASP A 42 23.53 17.66 7.58
N PHE A 43 23.96 16.43 7.30
CA PHE A 43 23.28 15.23 7.76
C PHE A 43 23.35 15.03 9.28
N ASP A 44 24.45 15.43 9.92
CA ASP A 44 24.63 15.24 11.37
C ASP A 44 23.76 16.25 12.15
N GLU A 45 23.68 17.49 11.66
CA GLU A 45 22.75 18.51 12.18
C GLU A 45 21.30 18.06 12.02
N TYR A 46 20.93 17.58 10.83
CA TYR A 46 19.57 17.14 10.57
C TYR A 46 19.19 15.92 11.41
N PHE A 47 20.08 14.93 11.53
CA PHE A 47 19.84 13.76 12.39
C PHE A 47 19.66 14.15 13.86
N SER A 48 20.47 15.10 14.35
CA SER A 48 20.34 15.61 15.72
C SER A 48 18.97 16.25 15.95
N ALA A 49 18.50 17.06 15.00
CA ALA A 49 17.18 17.68 15.05
C ALA A 49 16.05 16.64 15.03
N LEU A 50 16.14 15.62 14.15
CA LEU A 50 15.17 14.52 14.08
C LEU A 50 15.07 13.74 15.40
N LYS A 51 16.17 13.59 16.13
CA LYS A 51 16.19 12.91 17.42
C LYS A 51 15.48 13.70 18.53
N SER A 52 15.56 15.03 18.48
CA SER A 52 15.01 15.92 19.51
C SER A 52 13.59 16.42 19.22
N ASN A 53 13.11 16.31 17.98
CA ASN A 53 11.83 16.86 17.55
C ASN A 53 10.96 15.77 16.92
N LYS A 54 9.92 15.36 17.65
CA LYS A 54 8.98 14.33 17.19
C LYS A 54 8.25 14.72 15.91
N ASP A 55 7.77 15.96 15.80
CA ASP A 55 7.03 16.41 14.61
C ASP A 55 7.92 16.39 13.36
N LEU A 56 9.20 16.73 13.51
CA LEU A 56 10.19 16.65 12.44
C LEU A 56 10.47 15.19 12.05
N LEU A 57 10.54 14.28 13.03
CA LEU A 57 10.71 12.85 12.80
C LEU A 57 9.50 12.22 12.08
N ASP A 58 8.30 12.55 12.54
CA ASP A 58 7.05 12.08 11.94
C ASP A 58 6.92 12.62 10.51
N GLN A 59 7.27 13.89 10.28
CA GLN A 59 7.36 14.45 8.92
C GLN A 59 8.39 13.72 8.06
N PHE A 60 9.55 13.38 8.62
CA PHE A 60 10.58 12.62 7.91
C PHE A 60 10.08 11.26 7.49
N ILE A 61 9.49 10.48 8.40
CA ILE A 61 8.90 9.16 8.12
C ILE A 61 7.83 9.29 7.03
N ASN A 62 6.87 10.21 7.19
CA ASN A 62 5.78 10.44 6.24
C ASN A 62 6.28 10.91 4.87
N TYR A 63 7.44 11.55 4.81
CA TYR A 63 8.03 11.94 3.54
C TYR A 63 8.75 10.78 2.88
N LEU A 64 9.34 9.83 3.63
CA LEU A 64 9.95 8.64 3.04
C LEU A 64 8.89 7.75 2.35
N THR A 65 7.73 7.59 2.99
CA THR A 65 6.56 6.85 2.52
C THR A 65 5.78 7.71 1.50
N ILE A 66 5.87 7.40 0.20
CA ILE A 66 5.13 8.18 -0.81
C ILE A 66 3.64 7.87 -0.70
N ASN A 67 2.90 8.79 -0.10
CA ASN A 67 1.49 8.61 0.23
C ASN A 67 0.50 9.08 -0.85
N VAL A 68 0.95 9.34 -2.08
CA VAL A 68 0.03 9.81 -3.14
C VAL A 68 -0.79 8.62 -3.67
N SER A 69 -2.06 8.61 -3.29
CA SER A 69 -3.05 7.61 -3.68
C SER A 69 -4.30 8.29 -4.23
N GLU A 70 -5.12 7.51 -4.94
CA GLU A 70 -6.41 7.93 -5.46
C GLU A 70 -7.33 6.72 -5.56
N PHE A 71 -8.64 6.94 -5.46
CA PHE A 71 -9.63 5.89 -5.69
C PHE A 71 -9.52 5.39 -7.12
N TYR A 72 -9.61 4.07 -7.30
CA TYR A 72 -9.59 3.45 -8.63
C TYR A 72 -8.36 3.81 -9.48
N ARG A 73 -7.20 4.03 -8.84
CA ARG A 73 -5.93 4.29 -9.55
C ARG A 73 -5.68 3.26 -10.65
N ASN A 74 -5.44 3.73 -11.87
CA ASN A 74 -5.41 2.91 -13.10
C ASN A 74 -6.74 2.13 -13.34
N PRO A 75 -7.86 2.81 -13.68
CA PRO A 75 -9.21 2.21 -13.74
C PRO A 75 -9.33 0.94 -14.58
N ALA A 76 -8.56 0.85 -15.67
CA ALA A 76 -8.54 -0.35 -16.53
C ALA A 76 -8.17 -1.63 -15.75
N GLN A 77 -7.29 -1.54 -14.76
CA GLN A 77 -6.91 -2.71 -13.94
C GLN A 77 -8.02 -3.10 -12.96
N TRP A 78 -8.76 -2.12 -12.43
CA TRP A 78 -9.95 -2.40 -11.62
C TRP A 78 -11.06 -3.07 -12.42
N HIS A 79 -11.19 -2.73 -13.71
CA HIS A 79 -12.13 -3.41 -14.60
C HIS A 79 -11.76 -4.88 -14.84
N ILE A 80 -10.46 -5.18 -15.04
CA ILE A 80 -9.97 -6.56 -15.14
C ILE A 80 -10.20 -7.31 -13.83
N LEU A 81 -9.91 -6.68 -12.68
CA LEU A 81 -10.19 -7.25 -11.37
C LEU A 81 -11.68 -7.59 -11.23
N GLU A 82 -12.58 -6.67 -11.58
CA GLU A 82 -14.04 -6.85 -11.52
C GLU A 82 -14.55 -7.95 -12.45
N LYS A 83 -14.16 -7.91 -13.74
CA LYS A 83 -14.80 -8.74 -14.77
C LYS A 83 -14.17 -10.11 -14.95
N GLU A 84 -12.89 -10.27 -14.60
CA GLU A 84 -12.14 -11.48 -14.92
C GLU A 84 -11.55 -12.20 -13.71
N ILE A 85 -11.05 -11.46 -12.73
CA ILE A 85 -10.29 -12.04 -11.61
C ILE A 85 -11.21 -12.40 -10.45
N LEU A 86 -12.04 -11.47 -9.98
CA LEU A 86 -12.94 -11.70 -8.85
C LEU A 86 -13.93 -12.84 -9.13
N PRO A 87 -14.63 -12.91 -10.28
CA PRO A 87 -15.58 -14.00 -10.52
C PRO A 87 -14.95 -15.40 -10.38
N LYS A 88 -13.72 -15.58 -10.87
CA LYS A 88 -12.98 -16.85 -10.76
C LYS A 88 -12.56 -17.16 -9.33
N LEU A 89 -12.03 -16.17 -8.61
CA LEU A 89 -11.68 -16.33 -7.19
C LEU A 89 -12.90 -16.71 -6.33
N ILE A 90 -14.06 -16.14 -6.64
CA ILE A 90 -15.30 -16.41 -5.91
C ILE A 90 -15.81 -17.83 -6.20
N GLU A 91 -15.76 -18.26 -7.46
CA GLU A 91 -16.12 -19.63 -7.86
C GLU A 91 -15.22 -20.67 -7.18
N ASP A 92 -13.91 -20.42 -7.12
CA ASP A 92 -12.93 -21.33 -6.51
C ASP A 92 -13.09 -21.43 -4.98
N THR A 93 -13.47 -20.34 -4.31
CA THR A 93 -13.47 -20.26 -2.83
C THR A 93 -14.84 -20.52 -2.19
N GLY A 94 -15.94 -20.24 -2.88
CA GLY A 94 -17.32 -20.43 -2.40
C GLY A 94 -17.70 -19.63 -1.14
N LYS A 95 -16.89 -18.64 -0.74
CA LYS A 95 -17.03 -17.86 0.51
C LYS A 95 -16.57 -16.42 0.30
N PRO A 96 -16.88 -15.49 1.23
CA PRO A 96 -16.30 -14.15 1.18
C PRO A 96 -14.78 -14.20 1.18
N LEU A 97 -14.17 -13.43 0.27
CA LEU A 97 -12.73 -13.42 0.04
C LEU A 97 -11.97 -12.76 1.20
N LYS A 98 -10.84 -13.35 1.60
CA LYS A 98 -9.86 -12.72 2.49
C LYS A 98 -8.94 -11.82 1.68
N VAL A 99 -9.12 -10.51 1.82
CA VAL A 99 -8.40 -9.51 1.02
C VAL A 99 -7.43 -8.70 1.86
N TRP A 100 -6.22 -8.48 1.35
CA TRP A 100 -5.21 -7.62 1.95
C TRP A 100 -4.79 -6.51 0.98
N SER A 101 -5.00 -5.26 1.35
CA SER A 101 -4.34 -4.11 0.73
C SER A 101 -3.06 -3.78 1.51
N SER A 102 -1.93 -4.16 0.92
CA SER A 102 -0.60 -3.93 1.47
C SER A 102 -0.02 -2.62 0.94
N ALA A 103 0.50 -1.78 1.84
CA ALA A 103 0.84 -0.37 1.59
C ALA A 103 -0.37 0.48 1.18
N CYS A 104 -1.39 0.51 2.05
CA CYS A 104 -2.68 1.13 1.74
C CYS A 104 -2.68 2.67 1.72
N SER A 105 -1.59 3.32 2.14
CA SER A 105 -1.49 4.78 2.28
C SER A 105 -2.70 5.34 3.04
N THR A 106 -3.33 6.39 2.50
CA THR A 106 -4.48 7.11 3.05
C THR A 106 -5.83 6.43 2.82
N GLY A 107 -5.86 5.15 2.43
CA GLY A 107 -7.06 4.30 2.49
C GLY A 107 -7.92 4.25 1.24
N GLU A 108 -7.56 4.96 0.16
CA GLU A 108 -8.35 4.95 -1.09
C GLU A 108 -8.45 3.54 -1.71
N GLU A 109 -7.37 2.77 -1.68
CA GLU A 109 -7.33 1.41 -2.24
C GLU A 109 -8.18 0.40 -1.45
N PRO A 110 -8.05 0.23 -0.12
CA PRO A 110 -8.88 -0.71 0.62
C PRO A 110 -10.37 -0.34 0.56
N TYR A 111 -10.71 0.95 0.55
CA TYR A 111 -12.10 1.36 0.36
C TYR A 111 -12.61 1.08 -1.05
N SER A 112 -11.78 1.27 -2.08
CA SER A 112 -12.10 0.85 -3.46
C SER A 112 -12.37 -0.66 -3.54
N LEU A 113 -11.58 -1.47 -2.83
CA LEU A 113 -11.79 -2.92 -2.75
C LEU A 113 -13.12 -3.28 -2.08
N VAL A 114 -13.47 -2.67 -0.94
CA VAL A 114 -14.77 -2.93 -0.28
C VAL A 114 -15.93 -2.56 -1.20
N MET A 115 -15.87 -1.38 -1.83
CA MET A 115 -16.91 -0.93 -2.76
C MET A 115 -17.06 -1.88 -3.94
N LEU A 116 -15.94 -2.33 -4.53
CA LEU A 116 -15.96 -3.30 -5.61
C LEU A 116 -16.54 -4.66 -5.17
N LEU A 117 -16.09 -5.20 -4.04
CA LEU A 117 -16.56 -6.48 -3.51
C LEU A 117 -18.05 -6.45 -3.15
N SER A 118 -18.61 -5.28 -2.83
CA SER A 118 -20.04 -5.11 -2.56
C SER A 118 -20.95 -5.34 -3.78
N LYS A 119 -20.37 -5.47 -4.98
CA LYS A 119 -21.09 -5.94 -6.17
C LYS A 119 -21.33 -7.46 -6.16
N PHE A 120 -20.57 -8.21 -5.36
CA PHE A 120 -20.58 -9.68 -5.35
C PHE A 120 -21.05 -10.28 -4.02
N PHE A 121 -20.88 -9.54 -2.92
CA PHE A 121 -21.19 -9.99 -1.57
C PHE A 121 -21.98 -8.93 -0.80
N ASP A 122 -22.75 -9.37 0.19
CA ASP A 122 -23.32 -8.46 1.18
C ASP A 122 -22.21 -7.74 1.95
N LEU A 123 -22.39 -6.44 2.20
CA LEU A 123 -21.36 -5.61 2.87
C LEU A 123 -20.89 -6.17 4.22
N LYS A 124 -21.78 -6.81 4.98
CA LYS A 124 -21.47 -7.37 6.30
C LYS A 124 -20.47 -8.54 6.25
N ASP A 125 -20.39 -9.22 5.11
CA ASP A 125 -19.57 -10.41 4.91
C ASP A 125 -18.19 -10.06 4.33
N ILE A 126 -17.98 -8.81 3.92
CA ILE A 126 -16.72 -8.31 3.37
C ILE A 126 -15.80 -7.87 4.50
N LYS A 127 -14.56 -8.36 4.51
CA LYS A 127 -13.49 -7.87 5.38
C LYS A 127 -12.20 -7.69 4.59
N VAL A 128 -11.69 -6.45 4.58
CA VAL A 128 -10.41 -6.10 3.97
C VAL A 128 -9.42 -5.75 5.08
N LEU A 129 -8.30 -6.47 5.15
CA LEU A 129 -7.15 -6.02 5.91
C LEU A 129 -6.44 -4.95 5.09
N ALA A 130 -6.14 -3.81 5.69
CA ALA A 130 -5.35 -2.76 5.10
C ALA A 130 -4.13 -2.50 6.00
N SER A 131 -2.95 -2.39 5.42
CA SER A 131 -1.77 -2.08 6.21
C SER A 131 -0.82 -1.11 5.56
N ASP A 132 -0.20 -0.28 6.39
CA ASP A 132 0.89 0.61 6.00
C ASP A 132 1.94 0.67 7.11
N ILE A 133 3.12 1.20 6.80
CA ILE A 133 4.15 1.50 7.80
C ILE A 133 3.97 2.91 8.39
N ASP A 134 3.23 3.77 7.69
CA ASP A 134 2.94 5.16 8.05
C ASP A 134 1.64 5.25 8.90
N ASP A 135 1.80 5.51 10.20
CA ASP A 135 0.67 5.69 11.12
C ASP A 135 -0.18 6.93 10.76
N GLY A 136 0.44 8.00 10.27
CA GLY A 136 -0.27 9.22 9.88
C GLY A 136 -1.13 9.01 8.63
N ALA A 137 -0.70 8.15 7.70
CA ALA A 137 -1.51 7.73 6.56
C ALA A 137 -2.71 6.89 7.02
N ILE A 138 -2.49 5.94 7.95
CA ILE A 138 -3.55 5.12 8.56
C ILE A 138 -4.56 5.99 9.33
N GLU A 139 -4.12 6.99 10.08
CA GLU A 139 -5.01 7.93 10.77
C GLU A 139 -5.90 8.69 9.77
N LYS A 140 -5.34 9.18 8.66
CA LYS A 140 -6.12 9.82 7.59
C LYS A 140 -7.12 8.86 6.94
N ALA A 141 -6.71 7.60 6.73
CA ALA A 141 -7.59 6.56 6.23
C ALA A 141 -8.79 6.31 7.18
N ASN A 142 -8.54 6.29 8.49
CA ASN A 142 -9.58 6.16 9.52
C ASN A 142 -10.50 7.39 9.60
N LEU A 143 -9.99 8.60 9.35
CA LEU A 143 -10.84 9.79 9.22
C LEU A 143 -11.77 9.68 8.00
N GLY A 144 -11.26 9.15 6.89
CA GLY A 144 -12.05 8.85 5.69
C GLY A 144 -12.55 10.09 4.95
N ILE A 145 -11.79 11.19 5.00
CA ILE A 145 -12.12 12.46 4.33
C ILE A 145 -11.16 12.65 3.16
N TYR A 146 -11.73 12.86 1.98
CA TYR A 146 -11.01 12.85 0.71
C TYR A 146 -11.34 14.08 -0.13
N SER A 147 -10.36 14.54 -0.91
CA SER A 147 -10.56 15.64 -1.85
C SER A 147 -11.34 15.16 -3.08
N GLU A 148 -11.97 16.08 -3.80
CA GLU A 148 -12.58 15.74 -5.09
C GLU A 148 -11.58 15.11 -6.08
N LYS A 149 -10.33 15.61 -6.08
CA LYS A 149 -9.27 15.11 -6.96
C LYS A 149 -8.97 13.63 -6.74
N SER A 150 -8.96 13.15 -5.49
CA SER A 150 -8.73 11.73 -5.18
C SER A 150 -9.86 10.82 -5.65
N LEU A 151 -11.05 11.36 -5.98
CA LEU A 151 -12.21 10.60 -6.45
C LEU A 151 -12.38 10.66 -7.98
N VAL A 152 -11.50 11.33 -8.74
CA VAL A 152 -11.67 11.58 -10.18
C VAL A 152 -11.88 10.31 -11.02
N ASN A 153 -11.28 9.21 -10.57
CA ASN A 153 -11.30 7.91 -11.24
C ASN A 153 -12.34 6.93 -10.65
N LEU A 154 -13.02 7.31 -9.56
CA LEU A 154 -14.01 6.47 -8.89
C LEU A 154 -15.30 6.44 -9.74
N PRO A 155 -15.88 5.25 -10.03
CA PRO A 155 -17.19 5.17 -10.67
C PRO A 155 -18.26 5.96 -9.91
N ASP A 156 -19.07 6.73 -10.65
CA ASP A 156 -20.10 7.61 -10.07
C ASP A 156 -21.10 6.86 -9.19
N GLU A 157 -21.42 5.61 -9.54
CA GLU A 157 -22.29 4.74 -8.74
C GLU A 157 -21.79 4.61 -7.29
N PHE A 158 -20.47 4.53 -7.09
CA PHE A 158 -19.87 4.41 -5.77
C PHE A 158 -19.77 5.75 -5.06
N LYS A 159 -19.44 6.82 -5.81
CA LYS A 159 -19.42 8.18 -5.27
C LYS A 159 -20.78 8.56 -4.68
N VAL A 160 -21.86 8.33 -5.43
CA VAL A 160 -23.23 8.64 -5.00
C VAL A 160 -23.68 7.75 -3.84
N LYS A 161 -23.36 6.45 -3.88
CA LYS A 161 -23.84 5.49 -2.88
C LYS A 161 -23.08 5.59 -1.55
N TYR A 162 -21.76 5.81 -1.59
CA TYR A 162 -20.86 5.58 -0.45
C TYR A 162 -20.13 6.81 0.08
N PHE A 163 -20.38 7.99 -0.47
CA PHE A 163 -19.79 9.24 0.05
C PHE A 163 -20.86 10.28 0.36
N ASP A 164 -20.60 11.04 1.42
CA ASP A 164 -21.33 12.24 1.77
C ASP A 164 -20.47 13.46 1.44
N LYS A 165 -21.05 14.46 0.76
CA LYS A 165 -20.33 15.71 0.45
C LYS A 165 -20.16 16.54 1.72
N LEU A 166 -18.93 16.95 2.00
CA LEU A 166 -18.55 17.76 3.15
C LEU A 166 -17.80 19.02 2.66
N GLY A 167 -18.55 20.06 2.30
CA GLY A 167 -18.00 21.27 1.70
C GLY A 167 -17.30 20.97 0.37
N SER A 168 -15.98 21.20 0.31
CA SER A 168 -15.10 20.89 -0.83
C SER A 168 -14.52 19.46 -0.80
N SER A 169 -14.81 18.70 0.25
CA SER A 169 -14.32 17.33 0.46
C SER A 169 -15.47 16.33 0.44
N PHE A 170 -15.13 15.05 0.48
CA PHE A 170 -16.06 13.93 0.54
C PHE A 170 -15.69 13.05 1.73
N LYS A 171 -16.68 12.69 2.54
CA LYS A 171 -16.50 11.73 3.64
C LYS A 171 -17.06 10.39 3.22
N ILE A 172 -16.27 9.33 3.31
CA ILE A 172 -16.74 7.98 3.04
C ILE A 172 -17.65 7.50 4.17
N LYS A 173 -18.74 6.81 3.83
CA LYS A 173 -19.73 6.34 4.79
C LYS A 173 -19.16 5.27 5.72
N GLU A 174 -19.56 5.32 6.99
CA GLU A 174 -19.10 4.39 8.03
C GLU A 174 -19.40 2.92 7.69
N ILE A 175 -20.47 2.64 6.92
CA ILE A 175 -20.79 1.27 6.47
C ILE A 175 -19.67 0.63 5.64
N ILE A 176 -18.89 1.42 4.88
CA ILE A 176 -17.72 0.97 4.13
C ILE A 176 -16.50 0.91 5.05
N LYS A 177 -16.31 1.94 5.88
CA LYS A 177 -15.19 1.99 6.82
C LYS A 177 -15.12 0.79 7.75
N ASN A 178 -16.28 0.36 8.26
CA ASN A 178 -16.40 -0.78 9.17
C ASN A 178 -16.06 -2.13 8.54
N GLN A 179 -15.83 -2.19 7.22
CA GLN A 179 -15.35 -3.40 6.53
C GLN A 179 -13.84 -3.43 6.34
N VAL A 180 -13.13 -2.37 6.70
CA VAL A 180 -11.66 -2.30 6.62
C VAL A 180 -11.06 -2.37 8.03
N ILE A 181 -10.06 -3.23 8.20
CA ILE A 181 -9.25 -3.30 9.41
C ILE A 181 -7.88 -2.75 9.07
N PHE A 182 -7.53 -1.58 9.62
CA PHE A 182 -6.20 -1.00 9.46
C PHE A 182 -5.20 -1.57 10.48
N LYS A 183 -4.00 -1.91 10.02
CA LYS A 183 -2.88 -2.34 10.87
C LYS A 183 -1.57 -1.72 10.42
N LYS A 184 -0.67 -1.44 11.36
CA LYS A 184 0.72 -1.14 11.04
C LYS A 184 1.46 -2.44 10.70
N ILE A 185 2.02 -2.52 9.49
CA ILE A 185 2.87 -3.66 9.05
C ILE A 185 4.03 -3.10 8.22
N ASP A 186 5.26 -3.36 8.66
CA ASP A 186 6.45 -3.18 7.84
C ASP A 186 6.62 -4.40 6.92
N LEU A 187 6.45 -4.19 5.60
CA LEU A 187 6.53 -5.26 4.62
C LEU A 187 7.87 -6.01 4.63
N LEU A 188 8.96 -5.36 5.02
CA LEU A 188 10.31 -5.91 5.00
C LEU A 188 10.64 -6.65 6.29
N LYS A 189 9.99 -6.31 7.41
CA LYS A 189 10.31 -6.85 8.74
C LYS A 189 9.26 -7.81 9.29
N ASP A 190 7.98 -7.45 9.17
CA ASP A 190 6.90 -8.07 9.94
C ASP A 190 6.32 -9.32 9.26
N PRO A 191 5.71 -10.25 10.03
CA PRO A 191 5.01 -11.39 9.46
C PRO A 191 3.78 -10.95 8.66
N PHE A 192 3.50 -11.66 7.56
CA PHE A 192 2.33 -11.39 6.72
C PHE A 192 1.10 -12.16 7.21
N PRO A 193 -0.12 -11.64 6.96
CA PRO A 193 -1.34 -12.43 7.13
C PRO A 193 -1.25 -13.71 6.30
N VAL A 194 -2.00 -14.74 6.69
CA VAL A 194 -1.98 -16.05 6.02
C VAL A 194 -3.32 -16.37 5.40
N ASN A 195 -3.29 -17.18 4.35
CA ASN A 195 -4.48 -17.62 3.60
C ASN A 195 -5.28 -16.45 3.02
N MET A 196 -4.61 -15.50 2.38
CA MET A 196 -5.25 -14.38 1.67
C MET A 196 -5.62 -14.82 0.25
N ASP A 197 -6.86 -14.59 -0.17
CA ASP A 197 -7.34 -14.93 -1.52
C ASP A 197 -6.94 -13.86 -2.55
N LEU A 198 -6.85 -12.61 -2.11
CA LEU A 198 -6.36 -11.49 -2.90
C LEU A 198 -5.43 -10.62 -2.06
N ILE A 199 -4.22 -10.37 -2.56
CA ILE A 199 -3.31 -9.36 -2.02
C ILE A 199 -3.12 -8.29 -3.09
N THR A 200 -3.36 -7.02 -2.74
CA THR A 200 -2.95 -5.87 -3.53
C THR A 200 -1.68 -5.27 -2.94
N CYS A 201 -0.65 -5.10 -3.76
CA CYS A 201 0.62 -4.49 -3.38
C CYS A 201 1.06 -3.59 -4.53
N ARG A 202 0.52 -2.36 -4.55
CA ARG A 202 0.55 -1.50 -5.74
C ARG A 202 1.32 -0.22 -5.47
N ASN A 203 2.22 0.12 -6.39
CA ASN A 203 2.98 1.37 -6.39
C ASN A 203 3.92 1.55 -5.19
N VAL A 204 4.24 0.47 -4.45
CA VAL A 204 5.22 0.47 -3.36
C VAL A 204 6.52 -0.23 -3.76
N MET A 205 6.44 -1.29 -4.57
CA MET A 205 7.57 -2.14 -4.94
C MET A 205 8.60 -1.41 -5.81
N ILE A 206 8.17 -0.36 -6.53
CA ILE A 206 9.05 0.49 -7.35
C ILE A 206 10.18 1.17 -6.56
N TYR A 207 10.01 1.35 -5.25
CA TYR A 207 11.00 2.00 -4.38
C TYR A 207 12.08 1.06 -3.87
N PHE A 208 11.81 -0.25 -3.90
CA PHE A 208 12.67 -1.25 -3.31
C PHE A 208 13.80 -1.71 -4.26
N THR A 209 14.91 -2.17 -3.68
CA THR A 209 15.97 -2.90 -4.36
C THR A 209 15.46 -4.25 -4.85
N ASP A 210 16.18 -4.89 -5.78
CA ASP A 210 15.74 -6.19 -6.29
C ASP A 210 15.84 -7.28 -5.22
N GLU A 211 16.80 -7.20 -4.31
CA GLU A 211 16.90 -8.07 -3.12
C GLU A 211 15.65 -7.97 -2.22
N ALA A 212 15.20 -6.75 -1.95
CA ALA A 212 13.98 -6.53 -1.17
C ALA A 212 12.74 -7.08 -1.89
N LYS A 213 12.63 -6.90 -3.22
CA LYS A 213 11.53 -7.47 -3.99
C LYS A 213 11.54 -8.99 -3.96
N ASP A 214 12.69 -9.63 -4.09
CA ASP A 214 12.84 -11.08 -4.01
C ASP A 214 12.34 -11.63 -2.68
N LEU A 215 12.68 -10.97 -1.58
CA LEU A 215 12.16 -11.29 -0.26
C LEU A 215 10.64 -11.15 -0.20
N LEU A 216 10.11 -10.02 -0.68
CA LEU A 216 8.69 -9.71 -0.64
C LEU A 216 7.86 -10.68 -1.47
N TYR A 217 8.28 -11.05 -2.68
CA TYR A 217 7.56 -12.02 -3.51
C TYR A 217 7.46 -13.39 -2.84
N LYS A 218 8.52 -13.85 -2.17
CA LYS A 218 8.49 -15.09 -1.37
C LYS A 218 7.53 -14.98 -0.18
N LYS A 219 7.47 -13.82 0.48
CA LYS A 219 6.51 -13.58 1.58
C LYS A 219 5.07 -13.53 1.07
N PHE A 220 4.81 -12.88 -0.07
CA PHE A 220 3.49 -12.85 -0.69
C PHE A 220 3.02 -14.25 -1.12
N HIS A 221 3.90 -15.06 -1.72
CA HIS A 221 3.57 -16.45 -2.08
C HIS A 221 3.11 -17.26 -0.86
N LYS A 222 3.84 -17.17 0.26
CA LYS A 222 3.47 -17.83 1.53
C LYS A 222 2.19 -17.30 2.16
N SER A 223 1.87 -16.02 1.92
CA SER A 223 0.69 -15.35 2.47
C SER A 223 -0.59 -15.74 1.73
N LEU A 224 -0.50 -15.99 0.43
CA LEU A 224 -1.64 -16.34 -0.40
C LEU A 224 -2.18 -17.75 -0.10
N SER A 225 -3.51 -17.87 -0.09
CA SER A 225 -4.19 -19.16 -0.18
C SER A 225 -3.85 -19.83 -1.50
N ASP A 226 -4.14 -21.12 -1.59
CA ASP A 226 -4.01 -21.85 -2.85
C ASP A 226 -4.92 -21.19 -3.89
N ASP A 227 -4.41 -21.08 -5.11
CA ASP A 227 -5.03 -20.34 -6.21
C ASP A 227 -5.24 -18.82 -5.99
N GLY A 228 -4.76 -18.27 -4.87
CA GLY A 228 -4.84 -16.84 -4.56
C GLY A 228 -4.08 -15.94 -5.55
N ILE A 229 -4.48 -14.68 -5.60
CA ILE A 229 -3.97 -13.69 -6.57
C ILE A 229 -3.19 -12.57 -5.89
N LEU A 230 -2.00 -12.29 -6.42
CA LEU A 230 -1.25 -11.06 -6.17
C LEU A 230 -1.52 -10.05 -7.29
N PHE A 231 -2.03 -8.88 -6.93
CA PHE A 231 -2.26 -7.74 -7.82
C PHE A 231 -1.26 -6.62 -7.54
N VAL A 232 -0.41 -6.31 -8.52
CA VAL A 232 0.66 -5.29 -8.41
C VAL A 232 0.35 -4.03 -9.23
N GLY A 233 1.13 -2.97 -9.04
CA GLY A 233 0.95 -1.70 -9.74
C GLY A 233 1.27 -1.79 -11.24
N SER A 234 0.73 -0.86 -12.03
CA SER A 234 0.86 -0.88 -13.49
C SER A 234 2.27 -0.60 -14.04
N THR A 235 3.25 -0.36 -13.16
CA THR A 235 4.67 -0.20 -13.49
C THR A 235 5.52 -1.30 -12.83
N GLU A 236 4.88 -2.28 -12.20
CA GLU A 236 5.51 -3.32 -11.40
C GLU A 236 5.27 -4.65 -12.10
N GLN A 237 6.29 -5.18 -12.77
CA GLN A 237 6.25 -6.51 -13.37
C GLN A 237 7.18 -7.43 -12.60
N ILE A 238 6.72 -8.64 -12.31
CA ILE A 238 7.53 -9.68 -11.70
C ILE A 238 8.28 -10.36 -12.85
N ILE A 239 9.60 -10.19 -12.88
CA ILE A 239 10.45 -10.84 -13.86
C ILE A 239 10.57 -12.32 -13.48
N LEU A 240 10.28 -13.21 -14.44
CA LEU A 240 10.33 -14.67 -14.23
C LEU A 240 9.50 -15.11 -13.00
N PRO A 241 8.18 -14.86 -12.98
CA PRO A 241 7.31 -15.08 -11.81
C PRO A 241 7.34 -16.54 -11.30
N GLU A 242 7.63 -17.49 -12.18
CA GLU A 242 7.79 -18.91 -11.85
C GLU A 242 8.88 -19.16 -10.79
N ARG A 243 9.90 -18.29 -10.68
CA ARG A 243 10.94 -18.37 -9.63
C ARG A 243 10.38 -18.19 -8.22
N TYR A 244 9.24 -17.53 -8.10
CA TYR A 244 8.55 -17.30 -6.84
C TYR A 244 7.25 -18.11 -6.76
N ASN A 245 7.12 -19.14 -7.59
CA ASN A 245 5.91 -19.97 -7.70
C ASN A 245 4.66 -19.13 -7.98
N PHE A 246 4.79 -18.21 -8.94
CA PHE A 246 3.68 -17.45 -9.50
C PHE A 246 3.53 -17.73 -11.00
N ARG A 247 2.28 -17.62 -11.49
CA ARG A 247 1.97 -17.58 -12.92
C ARG A 247 1.16 -16.33 -13.24
N SER A 248 1.57 -15.58 -14.27
CA SER A 248 0.78 -14.45 -14.77
C SER A 248 -0.53 -14.94 -15.38
N VAL A 249 -1.67 -14.43 -14.89
CA VAL A 249 -2.99 -14.73 -15.46
C VAL A 249 -3.51 -13.57 -16.32
N ARG A 250 -3.11 -12.35 -15.97
CA ARG A 250 -3.30 -11.09 -16.71
C ARG A 250 -2.13 -10.18 -16.38
N THR A 251 -1.90 -9.16 -17.20
CA THR A 251 -0.90 -8.13 -16.89
C THR A 251 -1.15 -7.57 -15.50
N PHE A 252 -0.13 -7.63 -14.63
CA PHE A 252 -0.16 -7.20 -13.21
C PHE A 252 -0.93 -8.11 -12.22
N PHE A 253 -1.50 -9.23 -12.67
CA PHE A 253 -2.18 -10.22 -11.82
C PHE A 253 -1.48 -11.57 -11.89
N TYR A 254 -1.02 -12.06 -10.74
CA TYR A 254 -0.24 -13.28 -10.62
C TYR A 254 -0.93 -14.27 -9.70
N LYS A 255 -1.18 -15.48 -10.19
CA LYS A 255 -1.78 -16.58 -9.43
C LYS A 255 -0.69 -17.40 -8.75
N LYS A 256 -0.88 -17.71 -7.46
CA LYS A 256 -0.04 -18.67 -6.74
C LYS A 256 -0.10 -20.02 -7.44
N ILE A 257 1.05 -20.65 -7.64
CA ILE A 257 1.17 -22.05 -8.07
C ILE A 257 1.92 -22.84 -6.99
N ASN A 258 1.66 -24.14 -6.94
CA ASN A 258 2.32 -25.08 -6.05
C ASN A 258 3.57 -25.68 -6.70
#